data_AF-A0A2I1MAT9-F1
#
_entry.id   AF-A0A2I1MAT9-F1
#
_cell.length_a   1.000
_cell.length_b   1.000
_cell.length_c   1.000
_cell.angle_alpha   90.00
_cell.angle_beta   90.00
_cell.angle_gamma   90.00
#
_symmetry.space_group_name_H-M   'P 1'
#
loop_
_entity.id
_entity.type
_entity.pdbx_description
1 polymer ?
#
loop_
_entity_poly.entity_id
_entity_poly.type
_entity_poly.pdbx_seq_one_letter_code
_entity_poly.pdbx_strand_id
1 'polypeptide(L)'
;MDNINYLKFKTFGVCFVIMLIPYIALATLGASVASALTADMMVNGEISSLSSLFGLAILVLIGQVIYGAFTYYRYFLAADHPQASFGELFKNTFKLGKNLFGKTIKTYLKWYILPVIIFALLAGLITNTNKGMTRIGILSILSIVFVIYAIISSTIVLGELSNHYLDYNSNVKYEDNSVVYES
;
A
#
# COMPACT_ATOMS: atom_id res chain seq x y z
N MET A 1 -8.86 -30.48 -13.95
CA MET A 1 -9.10 -29.14 -13.38
C MET A 1 -8.85 -29.25 -11.88
N ASP A 2 -7.58 -29.36 -11.46
CA ASP A 2 -7.25 -29.68 -10.06
C ASP A 2 -6.53 -28.50 -9.42
N ASN A 3 -7.21 -27.35 -9.34
CA ASN A 3 -6.59 -26.12 -8.82
C ASN A 3 -7.26 -25.50 -7.58
N ILE A 4 -8.13 -26.25 -6.87
CA ILE A 4 -8.93 -25.70 -5.74
C ILE A 4 -8.45 -26.26 -4.39
N ASN A 5 -7.13 -26.30 -4.13
CA ASN A 5 -6.61 -26.76 -2.83
C ASN A 5 -5.34 -26.00 -2.34
N TYR A 6 -5.26 -24.69 -2.56
CA TYR A 6 -4.04 -23.90 -2.25
C TYR A 6 -4.12 -23.02 -0.99
N LEU A 7 -5.26 -22.91 -0.33
CA LEU A 7 -5.33 -22.22 0.98
C LEU A 7 -4.89 -23.15 2.10
N LYS A 8 -3.60 -23.51 2.12
CA LYS A 8 -3.01 -24.15 3.30
C LYS A 8 -3.00 -23.14 4.44
N PHE A 9 -3.42 -23.58 5.63
CA PHE A 9 -3.52 -22.75 6.82
C PHE A 9 -2.21 -22.00 7.16
N LYS A 10 -1.05 -22.60 6.83
CA LYS A 10 0.27 -21.99 6.99
C LYS A 10 0.48 -20.75 6.10
N THR A 11 0.14 -20.85 4.81
CA THR A 11 0.19 -19.74 3.85
C THR A 11 -0.78 -18.63 4.24
N PHE A 12 -2.00 -19.00 4.63
CA PHE A 12 -2.97 -18.05 5.17
C PHE A 12 -2.42 -17.33 6.41
N GLY A 13 -1.86 -18.07 7.36
CA GLY A 13 -1.31 -17.52 8.60
C GLY A 13 -0.23 -16.47 8.38
N VAL A 14 0.72 -16.69 7.46
CA VAL A 14 1.77 -15.70 7.16
C VAL A 14 1.17 -14.44 6.54
N CYS A 15 0.32 -14.60 5.52
CA CYS A 15 -0.32 -13.48 4.85
C CYS A 15 -1.20 -12.67 5.81
N PHE A 16 -1.91 -13.36 6.72
CA PHE A 16 -2.76 -12.74 7.74
C PHE A 16 -1.93 -11.97 8.76
N VAL A 17 -0.90 -12.57 9.36
CA VAL A 17 -0.04 -11.92 10.36
C VAL A 17 0.65 -10.69 9.79
N ILE A 18 1.17 -10.79 8.56
CA ILE A 18 1.81 -9.66 7.88
C ILE A 18 0.80 -8.53 7.59
N MET A 19 -0.46 -8.87 7.30
CA MET A 19 -1.54 -7.88 7.11
C MET A 19 -2.05 -7.26 8.43
N LEU A 20 -1.93 -7.93 9.58
CA LEU A 20 -2.43 -7.38 10.83
C LEU A 20 -1.77 -6.04 11.18
N ILE A 21 -0.44 -5.93 10.99
CA ILE A 21 0.31 -4.71 11.30
C ILE A 21 -0.30 -3.48 10.61
N PRO A 22 -0.47 -3.47 9.27
CA PRO A 22 -1.01 -2.31 8.60
C PRO A 22 -2.46 -2.01 8.97
N TYR A 23 -3.30 -3.04 9.16
CA TYR A 23 -4.70 -2.83 9.56
C TYR A 23 -4.86 -2.33 10.99
N ILE A 24 -4.07 -2.83 11.94
CA ILE A 24 -4.06 -2.35 13.33
C ILE A 24 -3.62 -0.89 13.37
N ALA A 25 -2.55 -0.54 12.65
CA ALA A 25 -2.11 0.85 12.56
C ALA A 25 -3.21 1.77 12.00
N LEU A 26 -3.93 1.33 10.96
CA LEU A 26 -5.04 2.09 10.39
C LEU A 26 -6.22 2.22 11.37
N ALA A 27 -6.57 1.13 12.08
CA ALA A 27 -7.65 1.11 13.05
C ALA A 27 -7.36 2.01 14.26
N THR A 28 -6.14 1.95 14.80
CA THR A 28 -5.70 2.82 15.90
C THR A 28 -5.69 4.29 15.48
N LEU A 29 -5.25 4.61 14.27
CA LEU A 29 -5.33 5.98 13.72
C LEU A 29 -6.79 6.43 13.59
N GLY A 30 -7.65 5.61 12.98
CA GLY A 30 -9.07 5.93 12.81
C GLY A 30 -9.79 6.15 14.13
N ALA A 31 -9.54 5.30 15.13
CA ALA A 31 -10.06 5.47 16.48
C ALA A 31 -9.55 6.77 17.13
N SER A 32 -8.25 7.07 17.01
CA SER A 32 -7.66 8.30 17.58
C SER A 32 -8.25 9.56 16.96
N VAL A 33 -8.44 9.57 15.63
CA VAL A 33 -9.09 10.68 14.91
C VAL A 33 -10.54 10.81 15.34
N ALA A 34 -11.30 9.72 15.41
CA ALA A 34 -12.69 9.75 15.85
C ALA A 34 -12.84 10.25 17.30
N SER A 35 -11.99 9.79 18.22
CA SER A 35 -11.98 10.24 19.61
C SER A 35 -11.62 11.72 19.72
N ALA A 36 -10.62 12.18 18.97
CA ALA A 36 -10.22 13.59 18.97
C ALA A 36 -11.32 14.50 18.42
N LEU A 37 -11.97 14.12 17.31
CA LEU A 37 -13.12 14.84 16.76
C LEU A 37 -14.29 14.88 17.75
N THR A 38 -14.59 13.75 18.39
CA THR A 38 -15.67 13.67 19.39
C THR A 38 -15.39 14.58 20.59
N ALA A 39 -14.16 14.56 21.10
CA ALA A 39 -13.74 15.41 22.21
C ALA A 39 -13.79 16.90 21.85
N ASP A 40 -13.33 17.27 20.65
CA ASP A 40 -13.37 18.65 20.15
C ASP A 40 -14.83 19.16 20.02
N MET A 41 -15.72 18.33 19.47
CA MET A 41 -17.15 18.65 19.41
C MET A 41 -17.79 18.78 20.80
N MET A 42 -17.37 17.96 21.78
CA MET A 42 -17.88 18.06 23.15
C MET A 42 -17.41 19.32 23.88
N VAL A 43 -16.16 19.74 23.65
CA VAL A 43 -15.55 20.89 24.34
C VAL A 43 -15.92 22.21 23.66
N ASN A 44 -15.83 22.27 22.34
CA ASN A 44 -15.95 23.51 21.57
C ASN A 44 -17.29 23.65 20.83
N GLY A 45 -18.12 22.60 20.76
CA GLY A 45 -19.39 22.60 20.02
C GLY A 45 -19.23 22.59 18.49
N GLU A 46 -17.99 22.68 17.99
CA GLU A 46 -17.61 22.65 16.59
C GLU A 46 -16.25 21.95 16.43
N ILE A 47 -15.89 21.59 15.19
CA ILE A 47 -14.57 21.05 14.89
C ILE A 47 -13.62 22.22 14.64
N SER A 48 -12.80 22.53 15.64
CA SER A 48 -11.97 23.74 15.71
C SER A 48 -10.56 23.53 15.13
N SER A 49 -10.01 22.30 15.18
CA SER A 49 -8.63 22.05 14.75
C SER A 49 -8.34 20.57 14.41
N LEU A 50 -8.05 20.30 13.13
CA LEU A 50 -7.62 18.98 12.62
C LEU A 50 -6.11 18.86 12.31
N SER A 51 -5.35 19.95 12.48
CA SER A 51 -3.98 20.08 11.94
C SER A 51 -2.99 19.07 12.54
N SER A 52 -3.03 18.83 13.86
CA SER A 52 -2.16 17.85 14.54
C SER A 52 -2.46 16.40 14.14
N LEU A 53 -3.73 16.09 13.83
CA LEU A 53 -4.17 14.77 13.37
C LEU A 53 -3.66 14.46 11.96
N PHE A 54 -3.57 15.47 11.09
CA PHE A 54 -3.01 15.31 9.75
C PHE A 54 -1.53 14.93 9.78
N GLY A 55 -0.74 15.48 10.71
CA GLY A 55 0.67 15.13 10.87
C GLY A 55 0.86 13.64 11.20
N LEU A 56 0.10 13.12 12.17
CA LEU A 56 0.12 11.71 12.53
C LEU A 56 -0.38 10.82 11.38
N ALA A 57 -1.46 11.21 10.71
CA ALA A 57 -2.00 10.48 9.58
C ALA A 57 -0.99 10.35 8.44
N ILE A 58 -0.27 11.43 8.12
CA ILE A 58 0.80 11.42 7.10
C ILE A 58 1.91 10.46 7.50
N LEU A 59 2.37 10.49 8.75
CA LEU A 59 3.41 9.58 9.22
C LEU A 59 2.98 8.11 9.14
N VAL A 60 1.74 7.79 9.53
CA VAL A 60 1.18 6.45 9.40
C VAL A 60 1.13 6.04 7.93
N LEU A 61 0.64 6.89 7.04
CA LEU A 61 0.58 6.61 5.60
C LEU A 61 1.98 6.37 4.99
N ILE A 62 2.99 7.15 5.37
CA ILE A 62 4.37 6.92 4.94
C ILE A 62 4.86 5.56 5.43
N GLY A 63 4.63 5.25 6.71
CA GLY A 63 4.99 3.94 7.28
C GLY A 63 4.32 2.78 6.55
N GLN A 64 3.06 2.94 6.15
CA GLN A 64 2.29 1.96 5.38
C GLN A 64 2.89 1.73 3.99
N VAL A 65 3.26 2.80 3.28
CA VAL A 65 3.88 2.69 1.96
C VAL A 65 5.21 1.96 2.06
N ILE A 66 6.03 2.28 3.06
CA ILE A 66 7.33 1.63 3.29
C ILE A 66 7.13 0.16 3.65
N TYR A 67 6.28 -0.13 4.63
CA TYR A 67 5.99 -1.50 5.06
C TYR A 67 5.37 -2.34 3.92
N GLY A 68 4.45 -1.73 3.17
CA GLY A 68 3.85 -2.32 1.98
C GLY A 68 4.90 -2.71 0.96
N ALA A 69 5.90 -1.86 0.69
CA ALA A 69 6.98 -2.18 -0.23
C ALA A 69 7.78 -3.43 0.19
N PHE A 70 7.97 -3.64 1.50
CA PHE A 70 8.64 -4.84 2.01
C PHE A 70 7.79 -6.11 1.97
N THR A 71 6.47 -5.99 1.94
CA THR A 71 5.56 -7.13 2.22
C THR A 71 4.57 -7.42 1.10
N TYR A 72 4.58 -6.63 0.02
CA TYR A 72 3.63 -6.74 -1.07
C TYR A 72 3.65 -8.12 -1.73
N TYR A 73 4.86 -8.67 -1.91
CA TYR A 73 5.09 -9.87 -2.68
C TYR A 73 4.70 -11.18 -1.99
N ARG A 74 4.19 -11.12 -0.76
CA ARG A 74 3.83 -12.29 0.04
C ARG A 74 2.90 -13.28 -0.68
N TYR A 75 1.94 -12.78 -1.45
CA TYR A 75 0.98 -13.63 -2.16
C TYR A 75 1.64 -14.38 -3.31
N PHE A 76 2.47 -13.71 -4.10
CA PHE A 76 3.23 -14.33 -5.18
C PHE A 76 4.21 -15.38 -4.64
N LEU A 77 4.94 -15.02 -3.59
CA LEU A 77 5.89 -15.93 -2.94
C LEU A 77 5.20 -17.19 -2.41
N ALA A 78 4.07 -17.03 -1.74
CA ALA A 78 3.36 -18.15 -1.14
C ALA A 78 2.62 -19.01 -2.16
N ALA A 79 2.24 -18.44 -3.31
CA ALA A 79 1.72 -19.20 -4.44
C ALA A 79 2.82 -20.06 -5.10
N ASP A 80 4.03 -19.54 -5.25
CA ASP A 80 5.17 -20.26 -5.83
C ASP A 80 5.79 -21.31 -4.89
N HIS A 81 5.67 -21.12 -3.57
CA HIS A 81 6.29 -21.99 -2.57
C HIS A 81 5.25 -22.61 -1.60
N PRO A 82 4.30 -23.42 -2.09
CA PRO A 82 3.18 -23.93 -1.27
C PRO A 82 3.59 -24.99 -0.22
N GLN A 83 4.85 -25.42 -0.22
CA GLN A 83 5.40 -26.38 0.75
C GLN A 83 6.29 -25.72 1.80
N ALA A 84 6.64 -24.44 1.63
CA ALA A 84 7.50 -23.74 2.56
C ALA A 84 6.84 -23.61 3.94
N SER A 85 7.66 -23.66 4.99
CA SER A 85 7.22 -23.44 6.36
C SER A 85 6.80 -21.98 6.60
N PHE A 86 6.07 -21.73 7.69
CA PHE A 86 5.67 -20.38 8.08
C PHE A 86 6.88 -19.44 8.20
N GLY A 87 7.94 -19.89 8.89
CA GLY A 87 9.14 -19.09 9.14
C GLY A 87 9.90 -18.75 7.86
N GLU A 88 9.97 -19.70 6.92
CA GLU A 88 10.58 -19.49 5.60
C GLU A 88 9.79 -18.47 4.78
N LEU A 89 8.47 -18.64 4.68
CA LEU A 89 7.60 -17.69 3.96
C LEU A 89 7.67 -16.29 4.55
N PHE A 90 7.65 -16.17 5.87
CA PHE A 90 7.77 -14.88 6.56
C PHE A 90 9.12 -14.22 6.25
N LYS A 91 10.23 -14.92 6.48
CA LYS A 91 11.59 -14.41 6.21
C LYS A 91 11.79 -14.04 4.74
N ASN A 92 11.36 -14.92 3.84
CA ASN A 92 11.53 -14.73 2.41
C ASN A 92 10.64 -13.59 1.88
N THR A 93 9.50 -13.30 2.51
CA THR A 93 8.68 -12.13 2.16
C THR A 93 9.49 -10.84 2.32
N PHE A 94 10.10 -10.64 3.49
CA PHE A 94 10.91 -9.43 3.75
C PHE A 94 12.20 -9.40 2.93
N LYS A 95 12.85 -10.55 2.70
CA LYS A 95 14.02 -10.65 1.83
C LYS A 95 13.68 -10.22 0.40
N LEU A 96 12.59 -10.75 -0.15
CA LEU A 96 12.10 -10.43 -1.48
C LEU A 96 11.71 -8.95 -1.59
N GLY A 97 10.96 -8.44 -0.61
CA GLY A 97 10.61 -7.02 -0.53
C GLY A 97 11.83 -6.11 -0.45
N LYS A 98 12.87 -6.48 0.32
CA LYS A 98 14.14 -5.74 0.37
C LYS A 98 14.82 -5.70 -1.01
N ASN A 99 14.89 -6.83 -1.68
CA ASN A 99 15.55 -6.94 -2.99
C ASN A 99 14.80 -6.15 -4.07
N LEU A 100 13.47 -6.10 -3.99
CA LEU A 100 12.62 -5.39 -4.96
C LEU A 100 12.27 -3.96 -4.55
N PHE A 101 12.65 -3.53 -3.34
CA PHE A 101 12.24 -2.26 -2.73
C PHE A 101 12.41 -1.06 -3.67
N GLY A 102 13.57 -0.95 -4.34
CA GLY A 102 13.84 0.14 -5.26
C GLY A 102 12.90 0.18 -6.47
N LYS A 103 12.54 -0.98 -7.02
CA LYS A 103 11.55 -1.08 -8.11
C LYS A 103 10.14 -0.77 -7.59
N THR A 104 9.78 -1.31 -6.42
CA THR A 104 8.47 -1.09 -5.79
C THR A 104 8.22 0.38 -5.45
N ILE A 105 9.20 1.06 -4.85
CA ILE A 105 9.09 2.49 -4.52
C ILE A 105 8.99 3.33 -5.79
N LYS A 106 9.69 2.99 -6.87
CA LYS A 106 9.53 3.70 -8.16
C LYS A 106 8.10 3.56 -8.71
N THR A 107 7.52 2.36 -8.66
CA THR A 107 6.12 2.11 -9.03
C THR A 107 5.16 2.92 -8.15
N TYR A 108 5.32 2.87 -6.82
CA TYR A 108 4.48 3.65 -5.90
C TYR A 108 4.63 5.16 -6.10
N LEU A 109 5.85 5.64 -6.35
CA LEU A 109 6.12 7.05 -6.60
C LEU A 109 5.35 7.53 -7.83
N LYS A 110 5.44 6.77 -8.93
CA LYS A 110 4.80 7.07 -10.20
C LYS A 110 3.27 7.03 -10.13
N TRP A 111 2.71 6.01 -9.49
CA TRP A 111 1.27 5.71 -9.59
C TRP A 111 0.44 6.08 -8.37
N TYR A 112 1.05 6.31 -7.20
CA TYR A 112 0.34 6.72 -5.99
C TYR A 112 0.83 8.07 -5.47
N ILE A 113 2.12 8.20 -5.14
CA ILE A 113 2.62 9.38 -4.43
C ILE A 113 2.52 10.65 -5.29
N LEU A 114 3.02 10.62 -6.53
CA LEU A 114 2.99 11.79 -7.41
C LEU A 114 1.55 12.25 -7.74
N PRO A 115 0.61 11.35 -8.12
CA PRO A 115 -0.80 11.73 -8.30
C PRO A 115 -1.46 12.30 -7.04
N VAL A 116 -1.17 11.76 -5.85
CA VAL A 116 -1.69 12.29 -4.58
C VAL A 116 -1.17 13.72 -4.34
N ILE A 117 0.10 13.99 -4.62
CA ILE A 117 0.67 15.34 -4.51
C ILE A 117 -0.03 16.29 -5.49
N ILE A 118 -0.20 15.88 -6.75
CA ILE A 118 -0.90 16.69 -7.75
C ILE A 118 -2.34 16.99 -7.30
N PHE A 119 -3.06 15.98 -6.83
CA PHE A 119 -4.41 16.14 -6.30
C PHE A 119 -4.46 17.13 -5.13
N ALA A 120 -3.54 17.01 -4.15
CA ALA A 120 -3.49 17.90 -3.00
C ALA A 120 -3.20 19.37 -3.41
N LEU A 121 -2.28 19.58 -4.36
CA LEU A 121 -1.97 20.91 -4.90
C LEU A 121 -3.19 21.52 -5.60
N LEU A 122 -3.88 20.76 -6.44
CA LEU A 122 -5.11 21.21 -7.11
C LEU A 122 -6.21 21.53 -6.10
N ALA A 123 -6.43 20.66 -5.11
CA ALA A 123 -7.42 20.88 -4.06
C ALA A 123 -7.11 22.14 -3.23
N GLY A 124 -5.84 22.37 -2.90
CA GLY A 124 -5.38 23.58 -2.22
C GLY A 124 -5.62 24.84 -3.05
N LEU A 125 -5.28 24.81 -4.34
CA LEU A 125 -5.53 25.92 -5.26
C LEU A 125 -7.03 26.24 -5.38
N ILE A 126 -7.88 25.24 -5.54
CA ILE A 126 -9.34 25.41 -5.62
C ILE A 126 -9.87 26.03 -4.33
N THR A 127 -9.38 25.57 -3.17
CA THR A 127 -9.79 26.07 -1.85
C THR A 127 -9.43 27.54 -1.64
N ASN A 128 -8.28 27.97 -2.17
CA ASN A 128 -7.81 29.36 -2.08
C ASN A 128 -8.51 30.30 -3.07
N THR A 129 -8.91 29.82 -4.24
CA THR A 129 -9.45 30.64 -5.33
C THR A 129 -10.97 30.73 -5.36
N ASN A 130 -11.67 29.71 -4.86
CA ASN A 130 -13.13 29.62 -4.93
C ASN A 130 -13.76 29.64 -3.52
N LYS A 131 -14.99 30.17 -3.42
CA LYS A 131 -15.75 30.25 -2.17
C LYS A 131 -17.11 29.56 -2.29
N GLY A 132 -17.69 29.22 -1.13
CA GLY A 132 -19.05 28.71 -1.03
C GLY A 132 -19.33 27.46 -1.86
N MET A 133 -20.51 27.40 -2.47
CA MET A 133 -21.01 26.22 -3.20
C MET A 133 -20.13 25.86 -4.41
N THR A 134 -19.55 26.84 -5.10
CA THR A 134 -18.67 26.63 -6.26
C THR A 134 -17.44 25.81 -5.88
N ARG A 135 -16.81 26.11 -4.73
CA ARG A 135 -15.68 25.34 -4.20
C ARG A 135 -16.06 23.88 -3.97
N ILE A 136 -17.21 23.66 -3.32
CA ILE A 136 -17.70 22.31 -2.99
C ILE A 136 -17.99 21.51 -4.27
N GLY A 137 -18.62 22.15 -5.27
CA GLY A 137 -18.92 21.52 -6.56
C GLY A 137 -17.66 21.04 -7.29
N ILE A 138 -16.65 21.92 -7.43
CA ILE A 138 -15.40 21.58 -8.12
C ILE A 138 -14.61 20.51 -7.36
N LEU A 139 -14.48 20.63 -6.03
CA LEU A 139 -13.78 19.63 -5.21
C LEU A 139 -14.45 18.25 -5.27
N SER A 140 -15.78 18.20 -5.32
CA SER A 140 -16.53 16.95 -5.46
C SER A 140 -16.22 16.26 -6.79
N ILE A 141 -16.23 17.01 -7.90
CA ILE A 141 -15.89 16.49 -9.24
C ILE A 141 -14.44 16.00 -9.28
N LEU A 142 -13.50 16.82 -8.78
CA LEU A 142 -12.08 16.44 -8.70
C LEU A 142 -11.87 15.15 -7.89
N SER A 143 -12.60 15.00 -6.79
CA SER A 143 -12.54 13.80 -5.94
C SER A 143 -13.05 12.56 -6.66
N ILE A 144 -14.16 12.66 -7.42
CA ILE A 144 -14.68 11.55 -8.23
C ILE A 144 -13.66 11.12 -9.28
N VAL A 145 -13.07 12.07 -10.01
CA VAL A 145 -12.02 11.79 -11.02
C VAL A 145 -10.83 11.11 -10.37
N PHE A 146 -10.42 11.57 -9.18
CA PHE A 146 -9.31 10.97 -8.45
C PHE A 146 -9.61 9.55 -7.96
N VAL A 147 -10.84 9.25 -7.52
CA VAL A 147 -11.25 7.88 -7.15
C VAL A 147 -11.20 6.95 -8.35
N ILE A 148 -11.70 7.38 -9.52
CA ILE A 148 -11.62 6.59 -10.76
C ILE A 148 -10.15 6.32 -11.11
N TYR A 149 -9.31 7.35 -11.04
CA TYR A 149 -7.86 7.20 -11.25
C TYR A 149 -7.26 6.18 -10.28
N ALA A 150 -7.58 6.25 -8.98
CA ALA A 150 -7.04 5.37 -7.95
C ALA A 150 -7.40 3.89 -8.19
N ILE A 151 -8.63 3.62 -8.67
CA ILE A 151 -9.05 2.26 -9.04
C ILE A 151 -8.20 1.74 -10.20
N ILE A 152 -8.05 2.54 -11.26
CA ILE A 152 -7.25 2.16 -12.44
C ILE A 152 -5.79 1.96 -12.06
N SER A 153 -5.19 2.91 -11.34
CA SER A 153 -3.79 2.84 -10.94
C SER A 153 -3.51 1.66 -10.02
N SER A 154 -4.45 1.27 -9.16
CA SER A 154 -4.30 0.08 -8.31
C SER A 154 -4.13 -1.21 -9.12
N THR A 155 -4.86 -1.33 -10.23
CA THR A 155 -4.76 -2.46 -11.15
C THR A 155 -3.41 -2.46 -11.87
N ILE A 156 -2.97 -1.28 -12.33
CA ILE A 156 -1.66 -1.12 -13.00
C ILE A 156 -0.51 -1.46 -12.05
N VAL A 157 -0.56 -0.98 -10.81
CA VAL A 157 0.46 -1.24 -9.79
C VAL A 157 0.53 -2.73 -9.45
N LEU A 158 -0.61 -3.41 -9.33
CA LEU A 158 -0.63 -4.88 -9.18
C LEU A 158 0.09 -5.59 -10.33
N GLY A 159 -0.16 -5.15 -11.57
CA GLY A 159 0.51 -5.69 -12.77
C GLY A 159 2.02 -5.43 -12.78
N GLU A 160 2.46 -4.19 -12.54
CA GLU A 160 3.90 -3.86 -12.48
C GLU A 160 4.62 -4.64 -11.38
N LEU A 161 4.00 -4.80 -10.20
CA LEU A 161 4.59 -5.55 -9.10
C LEU A 161 4.63 -7.05 -9.42
N SER A 162 3.61 -7.61 -10.07
CA SER A 162 3.69 -8.98 -10.59
C SER A 162 4.87 -9.16 -11.54
N ASN A 163 5.09 -8.23 -12.48
CA ASN A 163 6.22 -8.30 -13.41
C ASN A 163 7.56 -8.20 -12.68
N HIS A 164 7.69 -7.31 -11.68
CA HIS A 164 8.89 -7.23 -10.86
C HIS A 164 9.22 -8.55 -10.16
N TYR A 165 8.21 -9.26 -9.69
CA TYR A 165 8.38 -10.58 -9.07
C TYR A 165 8.86 -11.63 -10.08
N LEU A 166 8.18 -11.71 -11.23
CA LEU A 166 8.51 -12.68 -12.27
C LEU A 166 9.92 -12.46 -12.82
N ASP A 167 10.30 -11.21 -13.09
CA ASP A 167 11.65 -10.83 -13.52
C ASP A 167 12.70 -11.20 -12.48
N TYR A 168 12.40 -11.03 -11.19
CA TYR A 168 13.34 -11.42 -10.14
C TYR A 168 13.52 -12.94 -10.09
N ASN A 169 12.42 -13.69 -10.13
CA ASN A 169 12.46 -15.14 -10.02
C ASN A 169 13.08 -15.80 -11.27
N SER A 170 12.87 -15.24 -12.46
CA SER A 170 13.50 -15.72 -13.68
C SER A 170 15.02 -15.53 -13.63
N ASN A 171 15.49 -14.34 -13.25
CA ASN A 171 16.93 -14.05 -13.14
C ASN A 171 17.64 -14.94 -12.11
N VAL A 172 17.01 -15.20 -10.96
CA VAL A 172 17.56 -16.12 -9.94
C VAL A 172 17.70 -17.55 -10.50
N LYS A 173 16.70 -18.03 -11.27
CA LYS A 173 16.78 -19.36 -11.89
C LYS A 173 17.87 -19.43 -12.97
N TYR A 174 18.16 -18.35 -13.69
CA TYR A 174 19.27 -18.34 -14.65
C TYR A 174 20.63 -18.36 -13.97
N GLU A 175 20.81 -17.65 -12.85
CA GLU A 175 22.06 -17.66 -12.08
C GLU A 175 22.32 -19.01 -11.38
N ASP A 176 21.28 -19.70 -10.91
CA ASP A 176 21.42 -21.03 -10.28
C ASP A 176 21.79 -22.12 -11.31
N ASN A 177 21.28 -22.00 -12.55
CA ASN A 177 21.56 -22.95 -13.63
C ASN A 177 22.84 -22.63 -14.43
N SER A 178 23.47 -21.47 -14.24
CA SER A 178 24.72 -21.11 -14.93
C SER A 178 25.98 -21.58 -14.19
N VAL A 179 25.85 -22.27 -13.05
CA VAL A 179 26.96 -22.85 -12.28
C VAL A 179 26.99 -24.38 -12.38
N VAL A 180 26.93 -24.94 -13.60
CA VAL A 180 27.44 -26.30 -13.87
C VAL A 180 27.96 -26.36 -15.30
N TYR A 181 29.14 -25.79 -15.55
CA TYR A 181 30.10 -26.29 -16.54
C TYR A 181 31.50 -25.84 -16.10
N GLU A 182 32.06 -26.50 -15.08
CA GLU A 182 33.52 -26.61 -14.99
C GLU A 182 33.93 -27.88 -15.75
N SER A 183 34.63 -27.62 -16.86
CA SER A 183 35.55 -28.43 -17.68
C SER A 183 35.47 -29.96 -17.62
#